data_AF-A0A9E5VSG2-F1
#
_entry.id   AF-A0A9E5VSG2-F1
#
_cell.length_a   1.000
_cell.length_b   1.000
_cell.length_c   1.000
_cell.angle_alpha   90.00
_cell.angle_beta   90.00
_cell.angle_gamma   90.00
#
_symmetry.space_group_name_H-M   'P 1'
#
loop_
_entity.id
_entity.type
_entity.pdbx_description
1 polymer ?
#
loop_
_entity_poly.entity_id
_entity_poly.type
_entity_poly.pdbx_seq_one_letter_code
_entity_poly.pdbx_strand_id
1 'polypeptide(L)'
;MNFSTISTTWALLEKNAKILILTESERVSLAEKIKKDNFPLVSEVKVIDIGINSEYEQEMYSLTEDDLLFVLLTVDGYMNKGYRNTFSPFSKPSGFKGKYIFIRLDIPETSLLSGLNTSFAKIDAIIQECNAFSRGTIILTTTQRQRRTSLNVPGSYRANDCLRTSSSQKFSDVCGTLWIPNMN
;
A
#
# COMPACT_ATOMS: atom_id res chain seq x y z
N MET A 1 -3.25 6.01 -17.00
CA MET A 1 -2.99 5.19 -15.80
C MET A 1 -4.28 5.13 -15.03
N ASN A 2 -4.65 3.97 -14.50
CA ASN A 2 -5.84 3.79 -13.66
C ASN A 2 -5.49 2.84 -12.50
N PHE A 3 -6.44 2.58 -11.61
CA PHE A 3 -6.23 1.73 -10.44
C PHE A 3 -6.46 0.22 -10.70
N SER A 4 -6.67 -0.19 -11.96
CA SER A 4 -6.91 -1.60 -12.30
C SER A 4 -5.72 -2.51 -12.01
N THR A 5 -4.50 -1.96 -11.93
CA THR A 5 -3.30 -2.71 -11.57
C THR A 5 -3.36 -3.30 -10.16
N ILE A 6 -4.22 -2.78 -9.28
CA ILE A 6 -4.46 -3.35 -7.95
C ILE A 6 -4.95 -4.80 -8.09
N SER A 7 -6.06 -5.02 -8.81
CA SER A 7 -6.60 -6.37 -9.02
C SER A 7 -5.78 -7.20 -9.99
N THR A 8 -5.27 -6.59 -11.07
CA THR A 8 -4.68 -7.34 -12.20
C THR A 8 -3.19 -7.65 -12.06
N THR A 9 -2.44 -6.84 -11.31
CA THR A 9 -0.97 -6.97 -11.23
C THR A 9 -0.51 -7.26 -9.81
N TRP A 10 -0.98 -6.48 -8.84
CA TRP A 10 -0.47 -6.53 -7.47
C TRP A 10 -1.13 -7.64 -6.65
N ALA A 11 -2.46 -7.71 -6.64
CA ALA A 11 -3.20 -8.70 -5.88
C ALA A 11 -3.54 -9.98 -6.67
N LEU A 12 -3.44 -9.93 -8.01
CA LEU A 12 -3.77 -11.04 -8.93
C LEU A 12 -5.10 -11.71 -8.54
N LEU A 13 -6.17 -10.91 -8.57
CA LEU A 13 -7.51 -11.35 -8.18
C LEU A 13 -8.21 -12.06 -9.32
N GLU A 14 -8.96 -13.11 -8.96
CA GLU A 14 -9.85 -13.78 -9.89
C GLU A 14 -11.12 -12.95 -10.14
N LYS A 15 -11.83 -13.25 -11.22
CA LYS A 15 -13.05 -12.50 -11.61
C LYS A 15 -14.19 -12.65 -10.60
N ASN A 16 -14.23 -13.75 -9.86
CA ASN A 16 -15.20 -14.00 -8.79
C ASN A 16 -14.79 -13.35 -7.45
N ALA A 17 -13.55 -12.90 -7.29
CA ALA A 17 -13.06 -12.29 -6.05
C ALA A 17 -13.80 -10.98 -5.73
N LYS A 18 -13.69 -10.57 -4.47
CA LYS A 18 -14.23 -9.32 -3.94
C LYS A 18 -13.11 -8.40 -3.48
N ILE A 19 -13.36 -7.09 -3.55
CA ILE A 19 -12.51 -6.08 -2.93
C ILE A 19 -13.33 -5.31 -1.91
N LEU A 20 -12.89 -5.33 -0.65
CA LEU A 20 -13.41 -4.44 0.39
C LEU A 20 -12.42 -3.31 0.62
N ILE A 21 -12.86 -2.08 0.36
CA ILE A 21 -12.09 -0.87 0.63
C ILE A 21 -12.58 -0.26 1.93
N LEU A 22 -11.73 -0.28 2.95
CA LEU A 22 -11.97 0.42 4.20
C LEU A 22 -11.29 1.79 4.14
N THR A 23 -12.08 2.85 4.28
CA THR A 23 -11.64 4.23 4.11
C THR A 23 -12.24 5.15 5.17
N GLU A 24 -11.78 6.39 5.21
CA GLU A 24 -12.41 7.48 5.94
C GLU A 24 -13.07 8.48 4.97
N SER A 25 -13.98 9.31 5.47
CA SER A 25 -14.76 10.30 4.72
C SER A 25 -13.90 11.16 3.78
N GLU A 26 -12.74 11.60 4.28
CA GLU A 26 -11.79 12.45 3.55
C GLU A 26 -11.15 11.73 2.34
N ARG A 27 -11.16 10.39 2.35
CA ARG A 27 -10.52 9.54 1.34
C ARG A 27 -11.53 8.78 0.47
N VAL A 28 -12.84 8.88 0.74
CA VAL A 28 -13.92 8.22 -0.02
C VAL A 28 -13.83 8.51 -1.53
N SER A 29 -13.54 9.75 -1.92
CA SER A 29 -13.42 10.10 -3.34
C SER A 29 -12.34 9.28 -4.07
N LEU A 30 -11.23 8.99 -3.41
CA LEU A 30 -10.18 8.13 -3.95
C LEU A 30 -10.62 6.66 -3.96
N ALA A 31 -11.29 6.19 -2.91
CA ALA A 31 -11.83 4.83 -2.82
C ALA A 31 -12.84 4.54 -3.95
N GLU A 32 -13.74 5.48 -4.27
CA GLU A 32 -14.71 5.33 -5.35
C GLU A 32 -14.06 5.29 -6.74
N LYS A 33 -12.95 6.03 -6.95
CA LYS A 33 -12.15 5.89 -8.19
C LYS A 33 -11.52 4.51 -8.30
N ILE A 34 -10.93 4.01 -7.22
CA ILE A 34 -10.36 2.65 -7.17
C ILE A 34 -11.44 1.61 -7.49
N LYS A 35 -12.63 1.75 -6.90
CA LYS A 35 -13.78 0.89 -7.18
C LYS A 35 -14.17 0.91 -8.65
N LYS A 36 -14.32 2.10 -9.24
CA LYS A 36 -14.68 2.26 -10.65
C LYS A 36 -13.68 1.59 -11.59
N ASP A 37 -12.39 1.65 -11.28
CA ASP A 37 -11.35 1.09 -12.14
C ASP A 37 -11.14 -0.43 -11.98
N ASN A 38 -11.59 -1.01 -10.86
CA ASN A 38 -11.48 -2.45 -10.58
C ASN A 38 -12.78 -3.21 -10.86
N PHE A 39 -13.94 -2.56 -10.85
CA PHE A 39 -15.19 -3.16 -11.33
C PHE A 39 -15.33 -2.94 -12.85
N PRO A 40 -15.67 -3.96 -13.67
CA PRO A 40 -16.07 -5.33 -13.32
C PRO A 40 -14.94 -6.38 -13.50
N LEU A 41 -13.68 -6.02 -13.26
CA LEU A 41 -12.56 -6.99 -13.32
C LEU A 41 -12.67 -8.07 -12.23
N VAL A 42 -13.32 -7.71 -11.12
CA VAL A 42 -13.71 -8.57 -10.00
C VAL A 42 -15.24 -8.57 -9.84
N SER A 43 -15.78 -9.46 -9.02
CA SER A 43 -17.24 -9.65 -8.89
C SER A 43 -17.90 -8.52 -8.10
N GLU A 44 -17.18 -7.98 -7.12
CA GLU A 44 -17.68 -6.97 -6.21
C GLU A 44 -16.53 -6.05 -5.78
N VAL A 45 -16.81 -4.74 -5.71
CA VAL A 45 -15.98 -3.79 -4.99
C VAL A 45 -16.86 -2.95 -4.07
N LYS A 46 -16.64 -3.11 -2.76
CA LYS A 46 -17.40 -2.44 -1.70
C LYS A 46 -16.53 -1.41 -1.02
N VAL A 47 -17.07 -0.22 -0.80
CA VAL A 47 -16.40 0.87 -0.07
C VAL A 47 -17.14 1.07 1.24
N ILE A 48 -16.43 1.06 2.36
CA ILE A 48 -16.97 1.35 3.69
C ILE A 48 -16.18 2.49 4.31
N ASP A 49 -16.90 3.55 4.67
CA ASP A 49 -16.39 4.59 5.55
C ASP A 49 -16.45 4.11 7.00
N ILE A 50 -15.29 3.80 7.58
CA ILE A 50 -15.18 3.23 8.93
C ILE A 50 -15.44 4.25 10.04
N GLY A 51 -15.47 5.55 9.72
CA GLY A 51 -15.87 6.59 10.66
C GLY A 51 -17.40 6.65 10.86
N ILE A 52 -18.16 6.09 9.91
CA ILE A 52 -19.62 6.14 9.88
C ILE A 52 -20.23 4.76 10.13
N ASN A 53 -19.67 3.72 9.52
CA ASN A 53 -20.20 2.37 9.57
C ASN A 53 -19.38 1.49 10.52
N SER A 54 -20.01 1.04 11.61
CA SER A 54 -19.41 0.17 12.62
C SER A 54 -19.38 -1.32 12.26
N GLU A 55 -20.07 -1.73 11.20
CA GLU A 55 -20.18 -3.14 10.77
C GLU A 55 -19.03 -3.58 9.86
N TYR A 56 -18.04 -2.71 9.62
CA TYR A 56 -16.90 -2.98 8.75
C TYR A 56 -16.13 -4.26 9.14
N GLU A 57 -16.09 -4.62 10.42
CA GLU A 57 -15.43 -5.84 10.89
C GLU A 57 -16.13 -7.10 10.40
N GLN A 58 -17.47 -7.13 10.40
CA GLN A 58 -18.23 -8.29 9.91
C GLN A 58 -18.00 -8.51 8.42
N GLU A 59 -18.01 -7.41 7.66
CA GLU A 59 -17.72 -7.41 6.22
C GLU A 59 -16.29 -7.89 5.95
N MET A 60 -15.32 -7.40 6.75
CA MET A 60 -13.93 -7.83 6.67
C MET A 60 -13.77 -9.33 6.92
N TYR A 61 -14.37 -9.88 7.98
CA TYR A 61 -14.26 -11.31 8.29
C TYR A 61 -15.09 -12.23 7.39
N SER A 62 -15.95 -11.67 6.54
CA SER A 62 -16.66 -12.42 5.50
C SER A 62 -15.79 -12.73 4.27
N LEU A 63 -14.64 -12.07 4.12
CA LEU A 63 -13.74 -12.25 3.00
C LEU A 63 -13.00 -13.59 3.08
N THR A 64 -12.85 -14.22 1.92
CA THR A 64 -12.11 -15.47 1.71
C THR A 64 -10.65 -15.20 1.34
N GLU A 65 -9.85 -16.26 1.20
CA GLU A 65 -8.42 -16.16 0.84
C GLU A 65 -8.18 -15.53 -0.54
N ASP A 66 -9.15 -15.64 -1.44
CA ASP A 66 -9.09 -15.09 -2.80
C ASP A 66 -9.46 -13.61 -2.86
N ASP A 67 -10.13 -13.10 -1.82
CA ASP A 67 -10.62 -11.73 -1.74
C ASP A 67 -9.55 -10.78 -1.20
N LEU A 68 -9.76 -9.48 -1.42
CA LEU A 68 -8.84 -8.41 -1.02
C LEU A 68 -9.47 -7.45 -0.01
N LEU A 69 -8.78 -7.25 1.11
CA LEU A 69 -8.96 -6.09 1.97
C LEU A 69 -7.97 -4.99 1.58
N PHE A 70 -8.50 -3.79 1.28
CA PHE A 70 -7.74 -2.62 0.90
C PHE A 70 -7.97 -1.49 1.92
N VAL A 71 -6.95 -1.14 2.68
CA VAL A 71 -7.03 -0.14 3.76
C VAL A 71 -6.48 1.19 3.28
N LEU A 72 -7.31 2.24 3.30
CA LEU A 72 -7.01 3.59 2.83
C LEU A 72 -7.35 4.62 3.92
N LEU A 73 -6.37 4.92 4.78
CA LEU A 73 -6.57 5.80 5.94
C LEU A 73 -5.81 7.12 5.84
N THR A 74 -6.25 8.09 6.62
CA THR A 74 -5.54 9.34 6.91
C THR A 74 -4.54 9.14 8.05
N VAL A 75 -3.57 10.04 8.17
CA VAL A 75 -2.66 10.08 9.32
C VAL A 75 -3.44 10.30 10.61
N ASP A 76 -4.45 11.17 10.59
CA ASP A 76 -5.28 11.46 11.78
C ASP A 76 -6.05 10.21 12.24
N GLY A 77 -6.73 9.53 11.33
CA GLY A 77 -7.45 8.29 11.65
C GLY A 77 -6.54 7.22 12.24
N TYR A 78 -5.37 7.04 11.64
CA TYR A 78 -4.39 6.07 12.12
C TYR A 78 -3.82 6.42 13.49
N MET A 79 -3.44 7.68 13.72
CA MET A 79 -2.72 8.11 14.93
C MET A 79 -3.66 8.41 16.10
N ASN A 80 -4.80 9.04 15.83
CA ASN A 80 -5.67 9.65 16.85
C ASN A 80 -7.01 8.92 17.02
N LYS A 81 -7.60 8.36 15.95
CA LYS A 81 -8.86 7.60 16.03
C LYS A 81 -8.67 6.12 16.39
N GLY A 82 -7.43 5.67 16.56
CA GLY A 82 -7.10 4.34 17.08
C GLY A 82 -7.04 3.22 16.03
N TYR A 83 -7.20 3.53 14.74
CA TYR A 83 -7.19 2.52 13.67
C TYR A 83 -5.87 1.73 13.56
N ARG A 84 -4.76 2.28 14.07
CA ARG A 84 -3.47 1.56 14.19
C ARG A 84 -3.53 0.27 15.00
N ASN A 85 -4.50 0.15 15.91
CA ASN A 85 -4.64 -1.04 16.74
C ASN A 85 -5.27 -2.21 15.97
N THR A 86 -6.02 -1.90 14.91
CA THR A 86 -6.71 -2.88 14.07
C THR A 86 -5.93 -3.18 12.79
N PHE A 87 -5.41 -2.13 12.16
CA PHE A 87 -4.75 -2.22 10.86
C PHE A 87 -3.27 -1.92 10.98
N SER A 88 -2.45 -2.94 10.76
CA SER A 88 -0.99 -2.79 10.71
C SER A 88 -0.54 -2.64 9.26
N PRO A 89 0.34 -1.68 8.93
CA PRO A 89 0.88 -1.56 7.58
C PRO A 89 1.76 -2.75 7.18
N PHE A 90 2.19 -3.58 8.13
CA PHE A 90 3.16 -4.67 7.92
C PHE A 90 2.57 -6.07 8.10
N SER A 91 1.36 -6.19 8.62
CA SER A 91 0.76 -7.48 8.93
C SER A 91 -0.76 -7.44 8.79
N LYS A 92 -1.34 -8.56 8.35
CA LYS A 92 -2.80 -8.74 8.30
C LYS A 92 -3.41 -8.60 9.71
N PRO A 93 -4.67 -8.16 9.84
CA PRO A 93 -5.42 -8.28 11.09
C PRO A 93 -5.46 -9.74 11.58
N SER A 94 -5.45 -9.94 12.89
CA SER A 94 -5.46 -11.30 13.47
C SER A 94 -6.71 -12.06 13.05
N GLY A 95 -6.56 -13.30 12.58
CA GLY A 95 -7.67 -14.14 12.12
C GLY A 95 -8.23 -13.80 10.73
N PHE A 96 -7.74 -12.75 10.07
CA PHE A 96 -8.14 -12.40 8.70
C PHE A 96 -7.44 -13.29 7.67
N LYS A 97 -8.21 -13.89 6.75
CA LYS A 97 -7.71 -14.88 5.79
C LYS A 97 -7.35 -14.29 4.43
N GLY A 98 -8.06 -13.27 3.99
CA GLY A 98 -7.91 -12.68 2.66
C GLY A 98 -6.55 -12.04 2.38
N LYS A 99 -6.38 -11.61 1.14
CA LYS A 99 -5.27 -10.75 0.72
C LYS A 99 -5.42 -9.38 1.39
N TYR A 100 -4.30 -8.74 1.69
CA TYR A 100 -4.28 -7.51 2.47
C TYR A 100 -3.34 -6.49 1.85
N ILE A 101 -3.87 -5.29 1.58
CA ILE A 101 -3.09 -4.14 1.15
C ILE A 101 -3.38 -2.98 2.12
N PHE A 102 -2.33 -2.46 2.73
CA PHE A 102 -2.38 -1.20 3.46
C PHE A 102 -1.68 -0.11 2.65
N ILE A 103 -2.42 0.95 2.31
CA ILE A 103 -1.87 2.07 1.56
C ILE A 103 -1.24 3.08 2.53
N ARG A 104 -0.09 3.62 2.14
CA ARG A 104 0.57 4.70 2.86
C ARG A 104 -0.42 5.81 3.20
N LEU A 105 -0.42 6.19 4.47
CA LEU A 105 -1.28 7.25 5.01
C LEU A 105 -1.11 8.55 4.23
N ASP A 106 -2.26 9.16 3.90
CA ASP A 106 -2.34 10.42 3.16
C ASP A 106 -1.55 10.48 1.85
N ILE A 107 -1.29 9.34 1.21
CA ILE A 107 -0.67 9.34 -0.10
C ILE A 107 -1.55 10.13 -1.10
N PRO A 108 -0.96 11.08 -1.86
CA PRO A 108 -1.69 11.74 -2.93
C PRO A 108 -2.11 10.74 -4.00
N GLU A 109 -3.27 10.96 -4.61
CA GLU A 109 -3.80 10.12 -5.69
C GLU A 109 -2.78 9.94 -6.82
N THR A 110 -2.11 11.02 -7.23
CA THR A 110 -1.10 11.00 -8.30
C THR A 110 0.10 10.12 -7.95
N SER A 111 0.60 10.19 -6.72
CA SER A 111 1.70 9.36 -6.24
C SER A 111 1.29 7.89 -6.16
N LEU A 112 0.09 7.60 -5.65
CA LEU A 112 -0.44 6.24 -5.60
C LEU A 112 -0.57 5.65 -7.01
N LEU A 113 -1.18 6.41 -7.93
CA LEU A 113 -1.39 5.99 -9.30
C LEU A 113 -0.06 5.73 -10.03
N SER A 114 0.92 6.63 -9.87
CA SER A 114 2.25 6.50 -10.44
C SER A 114 2.96 5.25 -9.94
N GLY A 115 2.97 5.02 -8.62
CA GLY A 115 3.64 3.85 -8.06
C GLY A 115 2.99 2.53 -8.44
N LEU A 116 1.65 2.46 -8.42
CA LEU A 116 0.90 1.26 -8.84
C LEU A 116 1.10 0.88 -10.31
N ASN A 117 1.44 1.86 -11.16
CA ASN A 117 1.66 1.67 -12.60
C ASN A 117 3.16 1.64 -12.96
N THR A 118 4.06 1.67 -11.99
CA THR A 118 5.50 1.52 -12.23
C THR A 118 5.82 0.07 -12.59
N SER A 119 6.55 -0.16 -13.69
CA SER A 119 6.90 -1.51 -14.13
C SER A 119 7.86 -2.20 -13.17
N PHE A 120 7.71 -3.51 -13.00
CA PHE A 120 8.63 -4.31 -12.18
C PHE A 120 10.09 -4.18 -12.63
N ALA A 121 10.35 -4.15 -13.95
CA ALA A 121 11.71 -3.95 -14.47
C ALA A 121 12.35 -2.64 -13.97
N LYS A 122 11.57 -1.56 -13.83
CA LYS A 122 12.06 -0.29 -13.29
C LYS A 122 12.29 -0.38 -11.77
N ILE A 123 11.43 -1.10 -11.06
CA ILE A 123 11.60 -1.39 -9.63
C ILE A 123 12.89 -2.19 -9.40
N ASP A 124 13.10 -3.25 -10.17
CA ASP A 124 14.27 -4.12 -10.08
C ASP A 124 15.57 -3.35 -10.38
N ALA A 125 15.57 -2.50 -11.41
CA ALA A 125 16.73 -1.66 -11.73
C ALA A 125 17.09 -0.72 -10.57
N ILE A 126 16.10 -0.10 -9.92
CA ILE A 126 16.33 0.76 -8.75
C ILE A 126 16.83 -0.05 -7.56
N ILE A 127 16.30 -1.26 -7.32
CA ILE A 127 16.78 -2.13 -6.24
C ILE A 127 18.24 -2.53 -6.49
N GLN A 128 18.61 -2.88 -7.73
CA GLN A 128 19.99 -3.20 -8.09
C GLN A 128 20.91 -2.00 -7.88
N GLU A 129 20.49 -0.80 -8.29
CA GLU A 129 21.23 0.45 -8.04
C GLU A 129 21.42 0.69 -6.54
N CYS A 130 20.36 0.52 -5.74
CA CYS A 130 20.40 0.67 -4.29
C CYS A 130 21.34 -0.35 -3.62
N ASN A 131 21.34 -1.60 -4.07
CA ASN A 131 22.18 -2.67 -3.54
C ASN A 131 23.66 -2.50 -3.92
N ALA A 132 23.97 -1.71 -4.96
CA ALA A 132 25.34 -1.37 -5.31
C ALA A 132 25.99 -0.42 -4.29
N PHE A 133 25.20 0.23 -3.43
CA PHE A 133 25.73 1.08 -2.38
C PHE A 133 26.14 0.27 -1.15
N SER A 134 27.35 0.53 -0.65
CA SER A 134 27.85 -0.05 0.59
C SER A 134 27.10 0.49 1.81
N ARG A 135 27.06 -0.30 2.89
CA ARG A 135 26.59 0.20 4.18
C ARG A 135 27.38 1.46 4.58
N GLY A 136 26.67 2.54 4.90
CA GLY A 136 27.26 3.82 5.27
C GLY A 136 27.50 4.78 4.09
N THR A 137 27.17 4.39 2.86
CA THR A 137 27.19 5.30 1.72
C THR A 137 26.10 6.37 1.89
N ILE A 138 26.52 7.63 1.91
CA ILE A 138 25.63 8.80 1.91
C ILE A 138 25.19 9.03 0.47
N ILE A 139 23.94 8.72 0.16
CA ILE A 139 23.35 9.01 -1.15
C ILE A 139 22.80 10.44 -1.09
N LEU A 140 23.39 11.33 -1.89
CA LEU A 140 22.89 12.69 -2.07
C LEU A 140 21.85 12.69 -3.17
N THR A 141 20.57 12.64 -2.81
CA THR A 141 19.47 12.81 -3.76
C THR A 141 19.31 14.29 -4.09
N THR A 142 19.72 14.71 -5.29
CA THR A 142 19.36 16.03 -5.82
C THR A 142 18.00 15.95 -6.49
N THR A 143 16.95 16.36 -5.79
CA THR A 143 15.72 16.77 -6.47
C THR A 143 16.04 18.03 -7.28
N GLN A 144 15.50 18.15 -8.50
CA GLN A 144 15.51 19.40 -9.28
C GLN A 144 14.61 20.44 -8.61
N ARG A 145 14.96 20.86 -7.39
CA ARG A 145 14.55 22.10 -6.77
C ARG A 145 15.63 22.47 -5.77
N GLN A 146 16.42 23.48 -6.13
CA GLN A 146 17.48 24.03 -5.30
C GLN A 146 16.97 24.34 -3.88
N ARG A 147 17.36 23.53 -2.90
CA ARG A 147 17.68 23.99 -1.54
C ARG A 147 18.50 22.93 -0.81
N ARG A 148 19.76 23.30 -0.54
CA ARG A 148 20.67 22.53 0.31
C ARG A 148 20.07 22.39 1.70
N THR A 149 19.85 21.16 2.12
CA THR A 149 19.62 20.85 3.54
C THR A 149 20.45 19.62 3.87
N SER A 150 21.47 19.79 4.71
CA SER A 150 22.25 18.70 5.27
C SER A 150 21.42 18.00 6.34
N LEU A 151 21.01 16.76 6.11
CA LEU A 151 20.44 15.91 7.14
C LEU A 151 21.57 15.22 7.89
N ASN A 152 21.91 15.74 9.07
CA ASN A 152 22.60 14.95 10.09
C ASN A 152 21.59 13.93 10.62
N VAL A 153 21.84 12.64 10.39
CA VAL A 153 21.06 11.56 10.97
C VAL A 153 21.88 10.93 12.10
N PRO A 154 21.59 11.20 13.37
CA PRO A 154 22.08 10.38 14.46
C PRO A 154 21.21 9.11 14.55
N GLY A 155 21.84 7.95 14.49
CA GLY A 155 21.19 6.66 14.73
C GLY A 155 21.48 5.63 13.65
N SER A 156 22.23 4.61 14.01
CA SER A 156 22.50 3.43 13.19
C SER A 156 21.21 2.65 12.92
N TYR A 157 20.62 2.82 11.74
CA TYR A 157 19.61 1.90 11.24
C TYR A 157 20.27 0.83 10.39
N ARG A 158 20.12 -0.44 10.81
CA ARG A 158 20.61 -1.60 10.08
C ARG A 158 19.83 -1.74 8.78
N ALA A 159 20.50 -1.52 7.65
CA ALA A 159 19.93 -1.71 6.31
C ALA A 159 19.45 -3.16 6.03
N ASN A 160 19.84 -4.16 6.83
CA ASN A 160 19.50 -5.56 6.57
C ASN A 160 18.17 -6.01 7.20
N ASP A 161 17.56 -5.21 8.07
CA ASP A 161 16.29 -5.62 8.71
C ASP A 161 15.06 -5.19 7.88
N CYS A 162 15.21 -4.22 6.98
CA CYS A 162 14.13 -3.73 6.10
C CYS A 162 14.00 -4.48 4.76
N LEU A 163 15.00 -5.29 4.38
CA LEU A 163 15.07 -5.97 3.07
C LEU A 163 14.84 -7.49 3.15
N ARG A 164 14.47 -8.01 4.32
CA ARG A 164 14.04 -9.41 4.49
C ARG A 164 12.53 -9.56 4.29
N THR A 165 12.04 -9.16 3.12
CA THR A 165 10.93 -9.87 2.48
C THR A 165 11.42 -10.24 1.09
N SER A 166 11.61 -11.54 0.89
CA SER A 166 12.20 -12.13 -0.31
C SER A 166 11.50 -11.66 -1.59
N SER A 167 12.31 -11.21 -2.53
CA SER A 167 12.04 -10.70 -3.87
C SER A 167 11.49 -11.76 -4.86
N SER A 168 10.67 -12.70 -4.41
CA SER A 168 10.14 -13.76 -5.29
C SER A 168 8.79 -14.34 -4.88
N GLN A 169 8.07 -13.74 -3.94
CA GLN A 169 6.74 -14.23 -3.57
C GLN A 169 5.66 -13.38 -4.23
N LYS A 170 4.87 -14.01 -5.11
CA LYS A 170 3.53 -13.53 -5.43
C LYS A 170 2.80 -13.29 -4.10
N PHE A 171 1.94 -12.28 -4.04
CA PHE A 171 1.15 -11.93 -2.85
C PHE A 171 0.22 -13.07 -2.34
N SER A 172 0.27 -14.27 -2.93
CA SER A 172 -0.42 -15.46 -2.41
C SER A 172 -0.02 -15.78 -0.96
N ASP A 173 1.21 -15.45 -0.53
CA ASP A 173 1.72 -15.93 0.76
C ASP A 173 2.35 -14.88 1.69
N VAL A 174 2.48 -13.60 1.32
CA VAL A 174 3.11 -12.58 2.19
C VAL A 174 2.43 -11.22 2.14
N CYS A 175 2.19 -10.66 3.32
CA CYS A 175 1.74 -9.30 3.56
C CYS A 175 2.77 -8.30 3.02
N GLY A 176 2.44 -7.54 1.98
CA GLY A 176 3.34 -6.55 1.38
C GLY A 176 2.89 -5.12 1.64
N THR A 177 3.77 -4.30 2.20
CA THR A 177 3.61 -2.84 2.29
C THR A 177 4.08 -2.22 0.98
N LEU A 178 3.20 -1.50 0.28
CA LEU A 178 3.60 -0.74 -0.92
C LEU A 178 4.24 0.59 -0.50
N TRP A 179 5.57 0.61 -0.37
CA TRP A 179 6.33 1.86 -0.28
C TRP A 179 6.54 2.42 -1.69
N ILE A 180 5.71 3.38 -2.09
CA ILE A 180 5.95 4.18 -3.30
C ILE A 180 6.82 5.38 -2.89
N PRO A 181 8.10 5.46 -3.29
CA PRO A 181 8.86 6.69 -3.13
C PRO A 181 8.20 7.80 -3.96
N ASN A 182 8.03 8.98 -3.36
CA ASN A 182 7.57 10.16 -4.09
C ASN A 182 8.62 10.48 -5.16
N MET A 183 8.28 10.27 -6.42
CA MET A 183 9.05 10.76 -7.56
C MET A 183 8.40 12.05 -8.07
N ASN A 184 8.67 13.15 -7.37
CA ASN A 184 8.53 14.51 -7.90
C ASN A 184 9.84 15.25 -7.63
#